data_AF-A0A9X1CV29-F1
#
_entry.id   AF-A0A9X1CV29-F1
#
_cell.length_a   1.000
_cell.length_b   1.000
_cell.length_c   1.000
_cell.angle_alpha   90.00
_cell.angle_beta   90.00
_cell.angle_gamma   90.00
#
_symmetry.space_group_name_H-M   'P 1'
#
loop_
_entity.id
_entity.type
_entity.pdbx_description
1 polymer ?
#
loop_
_entity_poly.entity_id
_entity_poly.type
_entity_poly.pdbx_seq_one_letter_code
_entity_poly.pdbx_strand_id
1 'polypeptide(L)'
;MPTGLVIRDRSIKIWFMYQGKRCWESLPLKPTTANIRHATKLREEICTRIAIGVFDYAEFFPHSKRAEETERSPTFREMAEAWLSTVNQLSHSTLSRYRGMLNSHVLPKIGDIPIDRIQYSTLAGLLATLD
;
A
#
# COMPACT_ATOMS: atom_id res chain seq x y z
N MET A 1 9.01 -24.60 10.99
CA MET A 1 7.89 -24.32 10.05
C MET A 1 8.28 -23.16 9.16
N PRO A 2 7.84 -23.10 7.89
CA PRO A 2 8.04 -21.92 7.05
C PRO A 2 7.37 -20.70 7.71
N THR A 3 8.11 -19.62 7.89
CA THR A 3 7.59 -18.37 8.47
C THR A 3 6.41 -17.87 7.65
N GLY A 4 5.28 -17.59 8.30
CA GLY A 4 4.12 -17.03 7.62
C GLY A 4 3.08 -18.01 7.08
N LEU A 5 3.28 -19.31 7.26
CA LEU A 5 2.32 -20.34 6.83
C LEU A 5 1.63 -21.00 8.03
N VAL A 6 0.35 -21.33 7.87
CA VAL A 6 -0.41 -22.19 8.76
C VAL A 6 -1.04 -23.30 7.94
N ILE A 7 -0.61 -24.53 8.21
CA ILE A 7 -1.11 -25.74 7.54
C ILE A 7 -2.43 -26.16 8.20
N ARG A 8 -3.45 -26.43 7.40
CA ARG A 8 -4.76 -26.97 7.82
C ARG A 8 -5.04 -28.25 7.03
N ASP A 9 -5.96 -29.07 7.52
CA ASP A 9 -6.26 -30.40 6.93
C ASP A 9 -6.63 -30.34 5.43
N ARG A 10 -7.24 -29.24 4.98
CA ARG A 10 -7.73 -29.06 3.60
C ARG A 10 -7.26 -27.79 2.91
N SER A 11 -6.46 -26.97 3.58
CA SER A 11 -6.04 -25.67 3.05
C SER A 11 -4.69 -25.23 3.62
N ILE A 12 -4.07 -24.26 2.96
CA ILE A 12 -2.87 -23.60 3.47
C ILE A 12 -3.23 -22.13 3.68
N LYS A 13 -3.06 -21.62 4.90
CA LYS A 13 -3.18 -20.19 5.18
C LYS A 13 -1.82 -19.54 5.11
N ILE A 14 -1.74 -18.36 4.49
CA ILE A 14 -0.57 -17.49 4.54
C ILE A 14 -0.91 -16.21 5.27
N TRP A 15 0.08 -15.62 5.92
CA TRP A 15 -0.02 -14.27 6.45
C TRP A 15 1.16 -13.40 6.06
N PHE A 16 0.86 -12.13 5.84
CA PHE A 16 1.82 -11.08 5.50
C PHE A 16 1.35 -9.74 6.09
N MET A 17 2.25 -8.77 6.19
CA MET A 17 1.90 -7.40 6.58
C MET A 17 1.57 -6.61 5.33
N TYR A 18 0.43 -5.94 5.30
CA TYR A 18 0.03 -5.03 4.24
C TYR A 18 -0.63 -3.80 4.85
N GLN A 19 -0.15 -2.61 4.48
CA GLN A 19 -0.65 -1.33 5.01
C GLN A 19 -0.69 -1.27 6.56
N GLY A 20 0.37 -1.78 7.20
CA GLY A 20 0.46 -1.83 8.67
C GLY A 20 -0.47 -2.85 9.35
N LYS A 21 -1.33 -3.54 8.60
CA LYS A 21 -2.26 -4.55 9.11
C LYS A 21 -1.74 -5.95 8.77
N ARG A 22 -1.97 -6.91 9.68
CA ARG A 22 -1.69 -8.34 9.41
C ARG A 22 -2.84 -8.92 8.57
N CYS A 23 -2.52 -9.32 7.35
CA CYS A 23 -3.45 -9.95 6.44
C CYS A 23 -3.28 -11.48 6.48
N TRP A 24 -4.40 -12.19 6.51
CA TRP A 24 -4.50 -13.65 6.47
C TRP A 24 -5.28 -14.08 5.25
N GLU A 25 -4.67 -14.84 4.35
CA GLU A 25 -5.34 -15.37 3.16
C GLU A 25 -5.30 -16.89 3.13
N SER A 26 -6.40 -17.50 2.70
CA SER A 26 -6.56 -18.95 2.65
C SER A 26 -6.43 -19.43 1.22
N LEU A 27 -5.40 -20.22 0.94
CA LEU A 27 -5.20 -20.87 -0.34
C LEU A 27 -5.99 -22.20 -0.36
N PRO A 28 -6.87 -22.45 -1.34
CA PRO A 28 -7.63 -23.69 -1.47
C PRO A 28 -6.75 -24.85 -1.97
N LEU A 29 -5.59 -25.05 -1.35
CA LEU A 29 -4.59 -26.04 -1.68
C LEU A 29 -4.49 -27.08 -0.56
N LYS A 30 -4.58 -28.36 -0.91
CA LYS A 30 -4.30 -29.44 0.06
C LYS A 30 -2.86 -29.35 0.57
N PRO A 31 -2.58 -29.67 1.84
CA PRO A 31 -1.27 -29.51 2.44
C PRO A 31 -0.27 -30.60 2.00
N THR A 32 0.09 -30.61 0.72
CA THR A 32 1.14 -31.47 0.16
C THR A 32 2.48 -30.73 0.18
N THR A 33 3.60 -31.45 0.14
CA THR A 33 4.95 -30.83 0.09
C THR A 33 5.09 -29.85 -1.09
N ALA A 34 4.53 -30.18 -2.25
CA ALA A 34 4.53 -29.30 -3.42
C ALA A 34 3.72 -28.02 -3.18
N ASN A 35 2.51 -28.15 -2.61
CA ASN A 35 1.64 -27.01 -2.34
C ASN A 35 2.18 -26.12 -1.23
N ILE A 36 2.85 -26.69 -0.22
CA ILE A 36 3.54 -25.93 0.83
C ILE A 36 4.66 -25.09 0.21
N ARG A 37 5.49 -25.68 -0.67
CA ARG A 37 6.53 -24.93 -1.39
C ARG A 37 5.95 -23.81 -2.25
N HIS A 38 4.86 -24.09 -2.97
CA HIS A 38 4.17 -23.09 -3.76
C HIS A 38 3.65 -21.93 -2.89
N ALA A 39 2.98 -22.24 -1.77
CA ALA A 39 2.49 -21.24 -0.82
C ALA A 39 3.61 -20.40 -0.19
N THR A 40 4.77 -21.01 0.09
CA THR A 40 5.96 -20.29 0.56
C THR A 40 6.45 -19.30 -0.49
N LYS A 41 6.63 -19.74 -1.75
CA LYS A 41 7.09 -18.87 -2.84
C LYS A 41 6.10 -17.74 -3.13
N LEU A 42 4.81 -18.03 -3.15
CA LEU A 42 3.76 -17.01 -3.32
C LEU A 42 3.84 -15.95 -2.22
N ARG A 43 4.01 -16.36 -0.96
CA ARG A 43 4.17 -15.42 0.15
C ARG A 43 5.43 -14.56 -0.01
N GLU A 44 6.55 -15.16 -0.40
CA GLU A 44 7.79 -14.42 -0.65
C GLU A 44 7.61 -13.37 -1.74
N GLU A 45 6.98 -13.73 -2.86
CA GLU A 45 6.65 -12.81 -3.94
C GLU A 45 5.77 -11.64 -3.46
N ILE A 46 4.73 -11.93 -2.69
CA ILE A 46 3.87 -10.90 -2.08
C ILE A 46 4.70 -9.97 -1.19
N CYS A 47 5.52 -10.51 -0.29
CA CYS A 47 6.37 -9.71 0.58
C CYS A 47 7.35 -8.83 -0.22
N THR A 48 7.94 -9.35 -1.30
CA THR A 48 8.80 -8.58 -2.20
C THR A 48 8.03 -7.47 -2.89
N ARG A 49 6.87 -7.76 -3.47
CA ARG A 49 6.03 -6.75 -4.12
C ARG A 49 5.54 -5.68 -3.15
N ILE A 50 5.25 -6.04 -1.90
CA ILE A 50 4.91 -5.07 -0.85
C ILE A 50 6.13 -4.20 -0.54
N ALA A 51 7.30 -4.80 -0.38
CA ALA A 51 8.53 -4.09 -0.04
C ALA A 51 8.96 -3.09 -1.12
N ILE A 52 8.86 -3.46 -2.40
CA ILE A 52 9.17 -2.56 -3.52
C ILE A 52 8.01 -1.62 -3.86
N GLY A 53 6.86 -1.79 -3.20
CA GLY A 53 5.65 -1.06 -3.49
C GLY A 53 5.21 -1.27 -4.94
N VAL A 54 4.77 -2.48 -5.29
CA VAL A 54 4.02 -2.77 -6.54
C VAL A 54 2.98 -3.86 -6.30
N PHE A 55 2.65 -4.10 -5.04
CA PHE A 55 1.68 -5.11 -4.66
C PHE A 55 0.26 -4.58 -4.86
N ASP A 56 -0.51 -5.26 -5.70
CA ASP A 56 -1.94 -5.07 -5.86
C ASP A 56 -2.66 -6.25 -5.18
N TYR A 57 -3.45 -5.96 -4.15
CA TYR A 57 -4.16 -6.99 -3.41
C TYR A 57 -5.17 -7.75 -4.27
N ALA A 58 -5.86 -7.05 -5.18
CA ALA A 58 -6.90 -7.61 -6.03
C ALA A 58 -6.33 -8.51 -7.12
N GLU A 59 -5.09 -8.26 -7.56
CA GLU A 59 -4.35 -9.13 -8.50
C GLU A 59 -4.09 -10.52 -7.89
N PHE A 60 -3.69 -10.57 -6.62
CA PHE A 60 -3.34 -11.81 -5.93
C PHE A 60 -4.56 -12.52 -5.32
N PHE A 61 -5.55 -11.76 -4.82
CA PHE A 61 -6.71 -12.30 -4.11
C PHE A 61 -8.01 -11.63 -4.61
N PRO A 62 -8.42 -11.86 -5.87
CA PRO A 62 -9.56 -11.17 -6.50
C PRO A 62 -10.90 -11.43 -5.81
N HIS A 63 -11.00 -12.51 -5.03
CA HIS A 63 -12.22 -12.90 -4.29
C HIS A 63 -12.10 -12.73 -2.78
N SER A 64 -11.03 -12.07 -2.28
CA SER A 64 -10.92 -11.79 -0.85
C SER A 64 -11.83 -10.64 -0.48
N LYS A 65 -12.53 -10.75 0.65
CA LYS A 65 -13.25 -9.61 1.25
C LYS A 65 -12.34 -8.40 1.44
N ARG A 66 -11.04 -8.60 1.66
CA ARG A 66 -10.08 -7.48 1.78
C ARG A 66 -9.80 -6.76 0.46
N ALA A 67 -10.04 -7.40 -0.68
CA ALA A 67 -10.02 -6.71 -1.97
C ALA A 67 -11.21 -5.73 -2.08
N GLU A 68 -12.34 -6.05 -1.44
CA GLU A 68 -13.56 -5.21 -1.39
C GLU A 68 -13.52 -4.18 -0.25
N GLU A 69 -12.98 -4.55 0.92
CA GLU A 69 -12.87 -3.75 2.15
C GLU A 69 -11.70 -2.75 2.15
N THR A 70 -11.10 -2.46 0.99
CA THR A 70 -10.17 -1.35 0.91
C THR A 70 -11.01 -0.06 1.01
N GLU A 71 -11.33 0.35 2.24
CA GLU A 71 -11.87 1.68 2.54
C GLU A 71 -11.07 2.67 1.69
N ARG A 72 -11.78 3.51 0.93
CA ARG A 72 -11.14 4.45 0.01
C ARG A 72 -10.20 5.33 0.81
N SER A 73 -8.91 4.99 0.78
CA SER A 73 -7.89 5.78 1.42
C SER A 73 -7.91 7.17 0.78
N PRO A 74 -7.89 8.24 1.59
CA PRO A 74 -7.91 9.58 1.03
C PRO A 74 -6.70 9.75 0.11
N THR A 75 -6.93 10.49 -0.97
CA THR A 75 -5.88 10.91 -1.87
C THR A 75 -4.89 11.84 -1.15
N PHE A 76 -3.68 11.94 -1.67
CA PHE A 76 -2.71 12.90 -1.13
C PHE A 76 -3.27 14.33 -1.13
N ARG A 77 -4.04 14.71 -2.16
CA ARG A 77 -4.69 16.02 -2.26
C ARG A 77 -5.68 16.27 -1.12
N GLU A 78 -6.56 15.31 -0.84
CA GLU A 78 -7.54 15.43 0.25
C GLU A 78 -6.84 15.62 1.60
N MET A 79 -5.76 14.88 1.84
CA MET A 79 -4.96 15.00 3.07
C MET A 79 -4.14 16.29 3.12
N ALA A 80 -3.59 16.74 1.99
CA ALA A 80 -2.86 18.00 1.90
C ALA A 80 -3.76 19.21 2.16
N GLU A 81 -4.99 19.24 1.62
CA GLU A 81 -5.96 20.29 1.90
C GLU A 81 -6.45 20.25 3.35
N ALA A 82 -6.70 19.05 3.89
CA ALA A 82 -7.02 18.88 5.31
C ALA A 82 -5.90 19.44 6.19
N TRP A 83 -4.64 19.12 5.90
CA TRP A 83 -3.49 19.69 6.59
C TRP A 83 -3.44 21.22 6.47
N LEU A 84 -3.53 21.78 5.27
CA LEU A 84 -3.52 23.24 5.07
C LEU A 84 -4.62 23.95 5.86
N SER A 85 -5.79 23.33 6.04
CA SER A 85 -6.90 23.88 6.83
C SER A 85 -6.62 23.90 8.35
N THR A 86 -5.77 22.99 8.84
CA THR A 86 -5.38 22.91 10.25
C THR A 86 -4.22 23.83 10.61
N VAL A 87 -3.43 24.28 9.64
CA VAL A 87 -2.23 25.09 9.88
C VAL A 87 -2.62 26.57 10.01
N ASN A 88 -3.30 26.89 11.12
CA ASN A 88 -3.88 28.21 11.41
C ASN A 88 -2.89 29.20 12.06
N GLN A 89 -1.69 28.76 12.45
CA GLN A 89 -0.69 29.60 13.12
C GLN A 89 0.34 30.25 12.17
N LEU A 90 0.29 29.95 10.88
CA LEU A 90 1.25 30.50 9.91
C LEU A 90 0.76 31.80 9.29
N SER A 91 1.71 32.69 8.98
CA SER A 91 1.41 33.89 8.21
C SER A 91 0.82 33.55 6.84
N HIS A 92 -0.03 34.42 6.30
CA HIS A 92 -0.61 34.28 4.96
C HIS A 92 0.45 34.03 3.88
N SER A 93 1.62 34.68 3.98
CA SER A 93 2.73 34.51 3.05
C SER A 93 3.36 33.11 3.10
N THR A 94 3.44 32.49 4.27
CA THR A 94 3.99 31.13 4.44
C THR A 94 3.00 30.08 3.94
N LEU A 95 1.70 30.24 4.25
CA LEU A 95 0.65 29.36 3.72
C LEU A 95 0.57 29.42 2.19
N SER A 96 0.69 30.62 1.61
CA SER A 96 0.73 30.81 0.17
C SER A 96 1.92 30.08 -0.46
N ARG A 97 3.12 30.13 0.15
CA ARG A 97 4.28 29.36 -0.30
C ARG A 97 4.05 27.85 -0.24
N TYR A 98 3.50 27.33 0.85
CA TYR A 98 3.22 25.90 0.99
C TYR A 98 2.23 25.42 -0.07
N ARG A 99 1.12 26.15 -0.25
CA ARG A 99 0.13 25.85 -1.29
C ARG A 99 0.74 25.95 -2.69
N GLY A 100 1.60 26.94 -2.94
CA GLY A 100 2.35 27.07 -4.20
C GLY A 100 3.23 25.86 -4.49
N MET A 101 4.05 25.43 -3.52
CA MET A 101 4.91 24.25 -3.67
C MET A 101 4.11 22.97 -3.90
N LEU A 102 3.03 22.77 -3.14
CA LEU A 102 2.12 21.65 -3.32
C LEU A 102 1.49 21.65 -4.72
N ASN A 103 0.94 22.78 -5.16
CA ASN A 103 0.26 22.89 -6.46
C ASN A 103 1.21 22.73 -7.65
N SER A 104 2.44 23.24 -7.56
CA SER A 104 3.38 23.22 -8.67
C SER A 104 4.10 21.88 -8.82
N HIS A 105 4.48 21.23 -7.71
CA HIS A 105 5.39 20.08 -7.78
C HIS A 105 4.79 18.78 -7.27
N VAL A 106 3.99 18.83 -6.20
CA VAL A 106 3.55 17.61 -5.49
C VAL A 106 2.22 17.09 -6.04
N LEU A 107 1.19 17.92 -6.04
CA LEU A 107 -0.16 17.55 -6.45
C LEU A 107 -0.29 17.12 -7.91
N PRO A 108 0.42 17.71 -8.89
CA PRO A 108 0.35 17.25 -10.28
C PRO A 108 0.83 15.80 -10.47
N LYS A 109 1.67 15.29 -9.56
CA LYS A 109 2.27 13.96 -9.68
C LYS A 109 1.61 12.92 -8.80
N ILE A 110 1.33 13.28 -7.55
CA ILE A 110 0.83 12.33 -6.54
C ILE A 110 -0.51 12.72 -5.94
N GLY A 111 -1.07 13.87 -6.34
CA GLY A 111 -2.26 14.45 -5.71
C GLY A 111 -3.46 13.53 -5.73
N ASP A 112 -3.68 12.82 -6.83
CA ASP A 112 -4.87 11.97 -7.01
C ASP A 112 -4.61 10.50 -6.63
N ILE A 113 -3.41 10.19 -6.12
CA ILE A 113 -3.04 8.85 -5.65
C ILE A 113 -3.53 8.69 -4.20
N PRO A 114 -4.28 7.62 -3.89
CA PRO A 114 -4.58 7.23 -2.50
C PRO A 114 -3.32 7.09 -1.67
N ILE A 115 -3.28 7.61 -0.45
CA ILE A 115 -2.06 7.65 0.37
C ILE A 115 -1.46 6.26 0.59
N ASP A 116 -2.31 5.27 0.74
CA ASP A 116 -1.93 3.87 0.97
C ASP A 116 -1.36 3.19 -0.29
N ARG A 117 -1.41 3.87 -1.45
CA ARG A 117 -0.81 3.48 -2.72
C ARG A 117 0.39 4.33 -3.10
N ILE A 118 0.76 5.33 -2.30
CA ILE A 118 1.99 6.12 -2.53
C ILE A 118 3.18 5.27 -2.11
N GLN A 119 4.00 4.92 -3.10
CA GLN A 119 5.13 4.01 -2.91
C GLN A 119 6.45 4.78 -2.95
N TYR A 120 7.52 4.14 -2.45
CA TYR A 120 8.85 4.75 -2.44
C TYR A 120 9.30 5.19 -3.84
N SER A 121 9.02 4.38 -4.86
CA SER A 121 9.31 4.69 -6.26
C SER A 121 8.63 5.97 -6.73
N THR A 122 7.36 6.18 -6.35
CA THR A 122 6.60 7.41 -6.63
C THR A 122 7.26 8.61 -5.96
N LEU A 123 7.67 8.48 -4.70
CA LEU A 123 8.35 9.55 -3.97
C LEU A 123 9.74 9.85 -4.54
N ALA A 124 10.52 8.83 -4.91
CA ALA A 124 11.81 9.00 -5.55
C ALA A 124 11.69 9.75 -6.89
N GLY A 125 10.68 9.40 -7.70
CA GLY A 125 10.37 10.11 -8.96
C GLY A 125 9.87 11.53 -8.76
N LEU A 126 9.16 11.82 -7.65
CA LEU A 126 8.79 13.17 -7.27
C LEU A 126 10.04 14.00 -6.89
N LEU A 127 10.89 13.46 -6.02
CA LEU A 127 12.12 14.13 -5.56
C LEU A 127 13.07 14.45 -6.71
N ALA A 128 13.18 13.56 -7.71
CA ALA A 128 14.01 13.79 -8.89
C ALA A 128 13.54 14.96 -9.78
N THR A 129 12.39 15.55 -9.50
CA THR A 129 11.82 16.67 -10.29
C THR A 129 11.56 17.93 -9.48
N LEU A 130 12.02 17.93 -8.23
CA LEU A 130 12.12 19.15 -7.44
C LEU A 130 13.47 19.77 -7.76
N ASP A 131 13.45 20.79 -8.62
CA ASP A 131 14.60 21.67 -8.88
C ASP A 131 14.69 22.79 -7.82
#